data_AF-A0AAU1A5X8-F1
#
_entry.id   AF-A0AAU1A5X8-F1
#
_cell.length_a   1.000
_cell.length_b   1.000
_cell.length_c   1.000
_cell.angle_alpha   90.00
_cell.angle_beta   90.00
_cell.angle_gamma   90.00
#
_symmetry.space_group_name_H-M   'P 1'
#
loop_
_entity.id
_entity.type
_entity.pdbx_description
1 polymer ?
#
loop_
_entity_poly.entity_id
_entity_poly.type
_entity_poly.pdbx_seq_one_letter_code
_entity_poly.pdbx_strand_id
1 'polypeptide(L)'
;MTHHEHRGHDEDGPAETATTGEPGPDPDGPKGPEDPTDLPARSWWAVLRRTGKEFLDDDLPDRAAALTYYGVLSIFPALLVLVSFLGVVGERATRGVLNNLRHLTPGPVRDLLTDAVRQLQDSGGASGAVAIVSLLTAIWSASRYVAAFIRTSNAVYDTEEGRPAWKLTPLQLALTGALMVLLALSAIIIVFTGPLAKRAGDALGAGDAALMTWHIAKWPVLLVLVVLMVALLFWRAPNVRGPGFRWLSPGSLLAVLLWLAASGGFALYVAWFGSYNKTYGTLAGAIIFLVWLWLSNLALLLGLEFDAELARQRAIVGGLPEDQEPYVEPRDTRKWPARLRRRTAHGGRPT
;
A
#
# COMPACT_ATOMS: atom_id res chain seq x y z
N MET A 1 -40.88 -5.69 -76.69
CA MET A 1 -41.95 -6.26 -75.86
C MET A 1 -41.26 -7.24 -74.91
N THR A 2 -41.29 -6.91 -73.59
CA THR A 2 -41.00 -7.74 -72.40
C THR A 2 -39.68 -8.52 -72.28
N HIS A 3 -38.92 -8.25 -71.19
CA HIS A 3 -38.08 -9.14 -70.35
C HIS A 3 -36.93 -8.31 -69.72
N HIS A 4 -36.58 -8.33 -68.44
CA HIS A 4 -37.14 -8.84 -67.20
C HIS A 4 -36.33 -8.14 -66.08
N GLU A 5 -36.97 -7.79 -64.96
CA GLU A 5 -36.31 -7.30 -63.75
C GLU A 5 -35.39 -8.36 -63.13
N HIS A 6 -34.26 -7.93 -62.53
CA HIS A 6 -33.82 -8.50 -61.25
C HIS A 6 -33.04 -7.44 -60.45
N ARG A 7 -33.74 -6.83 -59.48
CA ARG A 7 -33.16 -6.20 -58.30
C ARG A 7 -32.52 -7.30 -57.45
N GLY A 8 -31.21 -7.21 -57.22
CA GLY A 8 -30.57 -7.93 -56.13
C GLY A 8 -31.00 -7.29 -54.81
N HIS A 9 -31.60 -8.10 -53.94
CA HIS A 9 -31.73 -7.81 -52.52
C HIS A 9 -30.33 -7.82 -51.93
N ASP A 10 -29.87 -6.68 -51.42
CA ASP A 10 -28.81 -6.65 -50.42
C ASP A 10 -29.35 -7.36 -49.19
N GLU A 11 -28.78 -8.54 -48.90
CA GLU A 11 -29.00 -9.24 -47.64
C GLU A 11 -28.37 -8.41 -46.51
N ASP A 12 -29.20 -7.66 -45.80
CA ASP A 12 -28.94 -7.22 -44.43
C ASP A 12 -28.73 -8.48 -43.57
N GLY A 13 -27.48 -8.93 -43.50
CA GLY A 13 -27.06 -9.91 -42.51
C GLY A 13 -27.42 -9.37 -41.12
N PRO A 14 -27.99 -10.19 -40.22
CA PRO A 14 -28.39 -9.72 -38.91
C PRO A 14 -27.15 -9.18 -38.21
N ALA A 15 -27.21 -7.91 -37.83
CA ALA A 15 -26.24 -7.26 -36.98
C ALA A 15 -25.99 -8.16 -35.78
N GLU A 16 -24.83 -8.82 -35.78
CA GLU A 16 -24.31 -9.56 -34.65
C GLU A 16 -24.26 -8.53 -33.52
N THR A 17 -25.21 -8.66 -32.60
CA THR A 17 -25.30 -7.83 -31.42
C THR A 17 -24.04 -8.13 -30.64
N ALA A 18 -23.02 -7.29 -30.85
CA ALA A 18 -21.80 -7.30 -30.07
C ALA A 18 -22.23 -7.12 -28.62
N THR A 19 -22.37 -8.24 -27.91
CA THR A 19 -22.46 -8.25 -26.48
C THR A 19 -21.26 -7.45 -26.01
N THR A 20 -21.53 -6.29 -25.43
CA THR A 20 -20.52 -5.50 -24.72
C THR A 20 -20.09 -6.32 -23.52
N GLY A 21 -19.29 -7.37 -23.76
CA GLY A 21 -18.72 -8.20 -22.71
C GLY A 21 -17.88 -7.29 -21.84
N GLU A 22 -18.23 -7.21 -20.55
CA GLU A 22 -17.37 -6.56 -19.57
C GLU A 22 -16.01 -7.29 -19.60
N PRO A 23 -14.87 -6.57 -19.67
CA PRO A 23 -13.57 -7.23 -19.66
C PRO A 23 -13.36 -8.05 -18.39
N GLY A 24 -12.84 -9.27 -18.50
CA GLY A 24 -12.58 -10.17 -17.37
C GLY A 24 -13.20 -11.56 -17.58
N PRO A 25 -13.12 -12.45 -16.58
CA PRO A 25 -13.80 -13.74 -16.61
C PRO A 25 -15.31 -13.58 -16.81
N ASP A 26 -15.93 -14.48 -17.57
CA ASP A 26 -17.40 -14.49 -17.75
C ASP A 26 -18.08 -14.58 -16.38
N PRO A 27 -18.92 -13.60 -15.97
CA PRO A 27 -19.59 -13.61 -14.67
C PRO A 27 -20.52 -14.82 -14.47
N ASP A 28 -20.96 -15.44 -15.56
CA ASP A 28 -21.81 -16.65 -15.56
C ASP A 28 -21.03 -17.96 -15.84
N GLY A 29 -19.70 -17.87 -15.96
CA GLY A 29 -18.81 -19.03 -16.14
C GLY A 29 -18.66 -19.89 -14.87
N PRO A 30 -18.06 -21.10 -14.97
CA PRO A 30 -17.79 -21.95 -13.81
C PRO A 30 -16.98 -21.18 -12.77
N LYS A 31 -17.60 -20.94 -11.60
CA LYS A 31 -16.99 -20.20 -10.51
C LYS A 31 -15.92 -21.09 -9.87
N GLY A 32 -14.65 -20.67 -9.99
CA GLY A 32 -13.56 -21.25 -9.22
C GLY A 32 -13.77 -21.08 -7.71
N PRO A 33 -12.90 -21.66 -6.87
CA PRO A 33 -13.05 -21.63 -5.43
C PRO A 33 -13.12 -20.19 -4.89
N GLU A 34 -14.10 -19.89 -4.03
CA GLU A 34 -14.33 -18.53 -3.54
C GLU A 34 -13.29 -18.13 -2.48
N ASP A 35 -12.79 -19.08 -1.69
CA ASP A 35 -11.81 -18.85 -0.64
C ASP A 35 -10.41 -19.45 -0.93
N PRO A 36 -9.32 -18.77 -0.51
CA PRO A 36 -7.95 -19.27 -0.70
C PRO A 36 -7.70 -20.63 -0.04
N THR A 37 -8.44 -20.95 1.02
CA THR A 37 -8.35 -22.21 1.77
C THR A 37 -8.86 -23.41 0.98
N ASP A 38 -9.62 -23.19 -0.08
CA ASP A 38 -10.20 -24.24 -0.92
C ASP A 38 -9.22 -24.71 -2.01
N LEU A 39 -8.04 -24.09 -2.09
CA LEU A 39 -6.99 -24.48 -3.02
C LEU A 39 -6.25 -25.75 -2.53
N PRO A 40 -5.95 -26.70 -3.43
CA PRO A 40 -5.14 -27.88 -3.09
C PRO A 40 -3.79 -27.48 -2.50
N ALA A 41 -3.29 -28.23 -1.50
CA ALA A 41 -2.00 -27.94 -0.85
C ALA A 41 -0.82 -27.84 -1.83
N ARG A 42 -0.86 -28.58 -2.96
CA ARG A 42 0.15 -28.49 -4.02
C ARG A 42 0.12 -27.16 -4.78
N SER A 43 -1.03 -26.51 -4.87
CA SER A 43 -1.21 -25.21 -5.51
C SER A 43 -0.55 -24.09 -4.71
N TRP A 44 -0.44 -24.20 -3.39
CA TRP A 44 0.26 -23.21 -2.55
C TRP A 44 1.76 -23.13 -2.84
N TRP A 45 2.41 -24.26 -3.11
CA TRP A 45 3.82 -24.26 -3.53
C TRP A 45 4.01 -23.68 -4.93
N ALA A 46 3.09 -23.99 -5.85
CA ALA A 46 3.10 -23.42 -7.19
C ALA A 46 2.95 -21.88 -7.15
N VAL A 47 2.00 -21.39 -6.36
CA VAL A 47 1.79 -19.95 -6.09
C VAL A 47 3.07 -19.33 -5.55
N LEU A 48 3.66 -19.88 -4.48
CA LEU A 48 4.86 -19.31 -3.88
C LEU A 48 6.05 -19.26 -4.86
N ARG A 49 6.24 -20.33 -5.66
CA ARG A 49 7.30 -20.36 -6.68
C ARG A 49 7.05 -19.31 -7.77
N ARG A 50 5.80 -19.15 -8.20
CA ARG A 50 5.42 -18.17 -9.24
C ARG A 50 5.52 -16.75 -8.72
N THR A 51 5.05 -16.46 -7.50
CA THR A 51 5.26 -15.17 -6.82
C THR A 51 6.73 -14.77 -6.83
N GLY A 52 7.66 -15.69 -6.52
CA GLY A 52 9.09 -15.37 -6.56
C GLY A 52 9.65 -15.06 -7.95
N LYS A 53 9.10 -15.70 -9.00
CA LYS A 53 9.48 -15.46 -10.39
C LYS A 53 8.88 -14.14 -10.89
N GLU A 54 7.57 -13.98 -10.75
CA GLU A 54 6.85 -12.78 -11.19
C GLU A 54 7.34 -11.53 -10.47
N PHE A 55 7.75 -11.66 -9.19
CA PHE A 55 8.35 -10.57 -8.44
C PHE A 55 9.59 -9.97 -9.12
N LEU A 56 10.37 -10.79 -9.83
CA LEU A 56 11.51 -10.32 -10.61
C LEU A 56 11.06 -9.85 -12.00
N ASP A 57 10.16 -10.58 -12.65
CA ASP A 57 9.67 -10.26 -14.00
C ASP A 57 8.89 -8.92 -14.05
N ASP A 58 8.22 -8.55 -12.95
CA ASP A 58 7.45 -7.30 -12.79
C ASP A 58 8.29 -6.09 -12.34
N ASP A 59 9.61 -6.25 -12.23
CA ASP A 59 10.53 -5.24 -11.71
C ASP A 59 10.13 -4.73 -10.31
N LEU A 60 9.58 -5.60 -9.45
CA LEU A 60 9.15 -5.19 -8.10
C LEU A 60 10.28 -4.60 -7.24
N PRO A 61 11.56 -5.02 -7.37
CA PRO A 61 12.66 -4.32 -6.71
C PRO A 61 12.80 -2.83 -7.09
N ASP A 62 12.65 -2.51 -8.37
CA ASP A 62 12.74 -1.15 -8.90
C ASP A 62 11.50 -0.33 -8.51
N ARG A 63 10.32 -0.96 -8.53
CA ARG A 63 9.09 -0.33 -8.03
C ARG A 63 9.16 -0.08 -6.53
N ALA A 64 9.73 -0.99 -5.74
CA ALA A 64 10.00 -0.77 -4.32
C ALA A 64 10.96 0.41 -4.11
N ALA A 65 11.97 0.58 -4.97
CA ALA A 65 12.86 1.74 -4.93
C ALA A 65 12.09 3.04 -5.26
N ALA A 66 11.21 3.03 -6.26
CA ALA A 66 10.36 4.18 -6.58
C ALA A 66 9.39 4.54 -5.43
N LEU A 67 8.78 3.53 -4.79
CA LEU A 67 7.96 3.72 -3.59
C LEU A 67 8.80 4.30 -2.44
N THR A 68 10.04 3.86 -2.31
CA THR A 68 10.97 4.39 -1.30
C THR A 68 11.26 5.86 -1.53
N TYR A 69 11.53 6.26 -2.77
CA TYR A 69 11.73 7.66 -3.15
C TYR A 69 10.51 8.53 -2.80
N TYR A 70 9.31 8.14 -3.20
CA TYR A 70 8.09 8.90 -2.87
C TYR A 70 7.79 8.89 -1.36
N GLY A 71 8.10 7.79 -0.67
CA GLY A 71 7.96 7.67 0.78
C GLY A 71 8.85 8.67 1.50
N VAL A 72 10.12 8.78 1.12
CA VAL A 72 11.07 9.74 1.71
C VAL A 72 10.64 11.18 1.45
N LEU A 73 10.18 11.51 0.24
CA LEU A 73 9.65 12.84 -0.07
C LEU A 73 8.42 13.20 0.78
N SER A 74 7.67 12.22 1.28
CA SER A 74 6.52 12.46 2.14
C SER A 74 6.90 12.76 3.61
N ILE A 75 8.14 12.46 4.02
CA ILE A 75 8.62 12.68 5.39
C ILE A 75 8.74 14.18 5.70
N PHE A 76 9.29 14.99 4.79
CA PHE A 76 9.49 16.43 5.07
C PHE A 76 8.18 17.17 5.35
N PRO A 77 7.13 17.01 4.52
CA PRO A 77 5.84 17.60 4.85
C PRO A 77 5.19 17.00 6.10
N ALA A 78 5.35 15.69 6.35
CA ALA A 78 4.85 15.08 7.59
C ALA A 78 5.51 15.67 8.83
N LEU A 79 6.81 15.97 8.77
CA LEU A 79 7.55 16.68 9.81
C LEU A 79 7.03 18.10 10.03
N LEU A 80 6.76 18.85 8.96
CA LEU A 80 6.17 20.19 9.05
C LEU A 80 4.80 20.16 9.77
N VAL A 81 3.97 19.18 9.47
CA VAL A 81 2.68 18.97 10.16
C VAL A 81 2.90 18.66 11.64
N LEU A 82 3.83 17.75 11.94
CA LEU A 82 4.16 17.39 13.31
C LEU A 82 4.63 18.61 14.11
N VAL A 83 5.57 19.40 13.58
CA VAL A 83 6.09 20.60 14.25
C VAL A 83 4.99 21.65 14.41
N SER A 84 4.15 21.86 13.39
CA SER A 84 3.03 22.80 13.47
C SER A 84 2.03 22.39 14.56
N PHE A 85 1.70 21.10 14.64
CA PHE A 85 0.84 20.56 15.68
C PHE A 85 1.46 20.71 17.08
N LEU A 86 2.75 20.39 17.22
CA LEU A 86 3.49 20.54 18.47
C LEU A 86 3.61 22.00 18.91
N GLY A 87 3.72 22.95 17.97
CA GLY A 87 3.67 24.38 18.23
C GLY A 87 2.34 24.83 18.84
N VAL A 88 1.23 24.21 18.42
CA VAL A 88 -0.12 24.49 18.96
C VAL A 88 -0.36 23.84 20.32
N VAL A 89 0.11 22.61 20.53
CA VAL A 89 -0.11 21.84 21.78
C VAL A 89 0.83 22.29 22.93
N GLY A 90 1.95 22.94 22.59
CA GLY A 90 2.84 23.61 23.55
C GLY A 90 4.07 22.80 23.98
N GLU A 91 5.10 23.50 24.47
CA GLU A 91 6.47 22.98 24.68
C GLU A 91 6.60 21.73 25.57
N ARG A 92 5.66 21.52 26.51
CA ARG A 92 5.70 20.34 27.40
C ARG A 92 5.34 19.06 26.66
N ALA A 93 4.33 19.10 25.80
CA ALA A 93 3.94 17.97 24.96
C ALA A 93 5.03 17.66 23.93
N THR A 94 5.61 18.70 23.33
CA THR A 94 6.74 18.58 22.40
C THR A 94 7.94 17.88 23.01
N ARG A 95 8.37 18.28 24.21
CA ARG A 95 9.49 17.63 24.90
C ARG A 95 9.20 16.16 25.22
N GLY A 96 7.95 15.82 25.55
CA GLY A 96 7.53 14.43 25.75
C GLY A 96 7.63 13.59 24.47
N VAL A 97 7.10 14.12 23.36
CA VAL A 97 7.17 13.48 22.03
C VAL A 97 8.62 13.31 21.59
N LEU A 98 9.44 14.36 21.70
CA LEU A 98 10.84 14.35 21.27
C LEU A 98 11.68 13.38 22.12
N ASN A 99 11.44 13.32 23.44
CA ASN A 99 12.10 12.36 24.31
C ASN A 99 11.69 10.92 23.99
N ASN A 100 10.43 10.68 23.63
CA ASN A 100 9.97 9.33 23.25
C ASN A 100 10.53 8.93 21.88
N LEU A 101 10.55 9.83 20.89
CA LEU A 101 11.24 9.60 19.61
C LEU A 101 12.70 9.17 19.83
N ARG A 102 13.36 9.69 20.88
CA ARG A 102 14.74 9.30 21.18
C ARG A 102 14.94 7.86 21.61
N HIS A 103 13.90 7.22 22.15
CA HIS A 103 13.95 5.85 22.66
C HIS A 103 13.42 4.83 21.64
N LEU A 104 12.67 5.29 20.64
CA LEU A 104 11.91 4.43 19.71
C LEU A 104 12.53 4.40 18.31
N THR A 105 13.37 5.37 17.99
CA THR A 105 13.94 5.53 16.66
C THR A 105 15.44 5.18 16.68
N PRO A 106 15.95 4.36 15.75
CA PRO A 106 17.38 4.09 15.61
C PRO A 106 18.19 5.40 15.53
N GLY A 107 19.33 5.43 16.23
CA GLY A 107 20.09 6.66 16.52
C GLY A 107 20.25 7.66 15.36
N PRO A 108 20.54 7.24 14.14
CA PRO A 108 20.74 8.20 13.07
C PRO A 108 19.46 8.81 12.48
N VAL A 109 18.36 8.06 12.45
CA VAL A 109 17.04 8.57 12.05
C VAL A 109 16.50 9.48 13.13
N ARG A 110 16.73 9.11 14.39
CA ARG A 110 16.43 9.97 15.53
C ARG A 110 17.08 11.33 15.37
N ASP A 111 18.39 11.37 15.13
CA ASP A 111 19.15 12.61 15.05
C ASP A 111 18.64 13.51 13.90
N LEU A 112 18.43 12.95 12.69
CA LEU A 112 17.79 13.65 11.56
C LEU A 112 16.41 14.24 11.90
N LEU A 113 15.54 13.46 12.54
CA LEU A 113 14.20 13.92 12.93
C LEU A 113 14.26 14.98 14.02
N THR A 114 15.12 14.82 15.04
CA THR A 114 15.30 15.83 16.10
C THR A 114 15.87 17.13 15.57
N ASP A 115 16.84 17.08 14.66
CA ASP A 115 17.46 18.27 14.10
C ASP A 115 16.50 19.01 13.18
N ALA A 116 15.73 18.28 12.36
CA ALA A 116 14.65 18.86 11.58
C ALA A 116 13.61 19.54 12.48
N VAL A 117 13.12 18.86 13.52
CA VAL A 117 12.14 19.44 14.45
C VAL A 117 12.70 20.69 15.14
N ARG A 118 13.93 20.66 15.66
CA ARG A 118 14.57 21.81 16.31
C ARG A 118 14.72 22.99 15.37
N GLN A 119 15.25 22.76 14.17
CA GLN A 119 15.47 23.80 13.18
C GLN A 119 14.17 24.51 12.78
N LEU A 120 13.07 23.75 12.69
CA LEU A 120 11.75 24.33 12.41
C LEU A 120 11.11 25.02 13.63
N GLN A 121 11.43 24.62 14.87
CA GLN A 121 10.94 25.30 16.07
C GLN A 121 11.63 26.64 16.32
N ASP A 122 12.95 26.69 16.10
CA ASP A 122 13.76 27.89 16.26
C ASP A 122 13.39 28.97 15.22
N SER A 123 12.75 28.57 14.12
CA SER A 123 12.29 29.46 13.04
C SER A 123 11.03 30.29 13.38
N GLY A 124 10.48 30.16 14.60
CA GLY A 124 9.31 30.90 15.08
C GLY A 124 8.00 30.13 14.84
N GLY A 125 7.26 29.90 15.93
CA GLY A 125 6.06 29.06 15.97
C GLY A 125 5.10 29.29 14.80
N ALA A 126 4.77 28.22 14.10
CA ALA A 126 3.87 28.24 12.95
C ALA A 126 2.52 28.87 13.33
N SER A 127 2.16 29.97 12.68
CA SER A 127 0.80 30.51 12.72
C SER A 127 -0.19 29.45 12.21
N GLY A 128 -1.46 29.52 12.61
CA GLY A 128 -2.47 28.54 12.17
C GLY A 128 -2.55 28.37 10.65
N ALA A 129 -2.22 29.42 9.88
CA ALA A 129 -2.12 29.36 8.42
C ALA A 129 -0.96 28.47 7.92
N VAL A 130 0.21 28.53 8.56
CA VAL A 130 1.37 27.69 8.22
C VAL A 130 1.07 26.21 8.49
N ALA A 131 0.32 25.91 9.56
CA ALA A 131 -0.11 24.55 9.88
C ALA A 131 -1.02 23.96 8.78
N ILE A 132 -1.99 24.74 8.28
CA ILE A 132 -2.90 24.33 7.21
C ILE A 132 -2.13 24.09 5.90
N VAL A 133 -1.25 25.01 5.51
CA VAL A 133 -0.44 24.87 4.28
C VAL A 133 0.48 23.65 4.36
N SER A 134 1.09 23.41 5.52
CA SER A 134 1.91 22.23 5.78
C SER A 134 1.12 20.94 5.66
N LEU A 135 -0.11 20.91 6.22
CA LEU A 135 -1.00 19.76 6.15
C LEU A 135 -1.41 19.44 4.70
N LEU A 136 -1.81 20.46 3.94
CA LEU A 136 -2.15 20.28 2.52
C LEU A 136 -0.95 19.77 1.71
N THR A 137 0.25 20.32 1.97
CA THR A 137 1.49 19.88 1.32
C THR A 137 1.83 18.44 1.71
N ALA A 138 1.57 18.03 2.94
CA ALA A 138 1.79 16.67 3.41
C ALA A 138 0.86 15.66 2.79
N ILE A 139 -0.44 15.96 2.75
CA ILE A 139 -1.42 15.12 2.08
C ILE A 139 -1.08 15.01 0.59
N TRP A 140 -0.69 16.12 -0.05
CA TRP A 140 -0.29 16.11 -1.45
C TRP A 140 0.96 15.23 -1.67
N SER A 141 2.01 15.39 -0.87
CA SER A 141 3.24 14.61 -1.01
C SER A 141 3.01 13.12 -0.75
N ALA A 142 2.29 12.79 0.33
CA ALA A 142 1.94 11.42 0.67
C ALA A 142 1.03 10.77 -0.39
N SER A 143 0.14 11.54 -1.03
CA SER A 143 -0.70 10.99 -2.11
C SER A 143 0.08 10.56 -3.34
N ARG A 144 1.31 11.08 -3.55
CA ARG A 144 2.21 10.58 -4.61
C ARG A 144 2.70 9.16 -4.33
N TYR A 145 2.99 8.83 -3.08
CA TYR A 145 3.31 7.46 -2.68
C TYR A 145 2.12 6.53 -2.99
N VAL A 146 0.91 6.91 -2.57
CA VAL A 146 -0.30 6.12 -2.84
C VAL A 146 -0.56 6.00 -4.34
N ALA A 147 -0.36 7.05 -5.12
CA ALA A 147 -0.48 7.00 -6.57
C ALA A 147 0.54 6.05 -7.22
N ALA A 148 1.79 6.04 -6.74
CA ALA A 148 2.81 5.10 -7.19
C ALA A 148 2.48 3.65 -6.78
N PHE A 149 1.94 3.47 -5.58
CA PHE A 149 1.47 2.17 -5.10
C PHE A 149 0.31 1.65 -5.94
N ILE A 150 -0.66 2.49 -6.31
CA ILE A 150 -1.75 2.12 -7.22
C ILE A 150 -1.22 1.64 -8.57
N ARG A 151 -0.29 2.38 -9.19
CA ARG A 151 0.30 1.96 -10.47
C ARG A 151 1.06 0.64 -10.36
N THR A 152 1.77 0.44 -9.26
CA THR A 152 2.48 -0.80 -8.97
C THR A 152 1.51 -1.95 -8.76
N SER A 153 0.44 -1.73 -8.00
CA SER A 153 -0.60 -2.73 -7.75
C SER A 153 -1.32 -3.13 -9.03
N ASN A 154 -1.62 -2.16 -9.89
CA ASN A 154 -2.23 -2.43 -11.19
C ASN A 154 -1.31 -3.30 -12.06
N ALA A 155 0.01 -3.04 -12.05
CA ALA A 155 0.98 -3.86 -12.77
C ALA A 155 1.05 -5.30 -12.22
N VAL A 156 1.13 -5.47 -10.90
CA VAL A 156 1.11 -6.79 -10.22
C VAL A 156 -0.15 -7.61 -10.54
N TYR A 157 -1.27 -6.94 -10.80
CA TYR A 157 -2.52 -7.58 -11.19
C TYR A 157 -2.69 -7.69 -12.72
N ASP A 158 -1.65 -7.44 -13.51
CA ASP A 158 -1.67 -7.40 -14.98
C ASP A 158 -2.83 -6.58 -15.56
N THR A 159 -3.19 -5.51 -14.87
CA THR A 159 -4.41 -4.73 -15.16
C THR A 159 -4.07 -3.27 -15.42
N GLU A 160 -4.57 -2.73 -16.52
CA GLU A 160 -4.40 -1.31 -16.84
C GLU A 160 -5.31 -0.41 -15.98
N GLU A 161 -4.82 0.79 -15.67
CA GLU A 161 -5.61 1.77 -14.93
C GLU A 161 -6.75 2.31 -15.81
N GLY A 162 -7.98 1.87 -15.54
CA GLY A 162 -9.15 2.31 -16.26
C GLY A 162 -9.96 3.39 -15.54
N ARG A 163 -9.66 3.69 -14.27
CA ARG A 163 -10.37 4.74 -13.52
C ARG A 163 -10.00 6.13 -14.06
N PRO A 164 -10.99 6.96 -14.40
CA PRO A 164 -10.73 8.33 -14.81
C PRO A 164 -10.23 9.19 -13.65
N ALA A 165 -9.53 10.28 -13.95
CA ALA A 165 -8.87 11.14 -12.95
C ALA A 165 -9.84 11.64 -11.86
N TRP A 166 -11.10 11.94 -12.20
CA TRP A 166 -12.09 12.40 -11.22
C TRP A 166 -12.55 11.31 -10.24
N LYS A 167 -12.35 10.01 -10.54
CA LYS A 167 -12.56 8.90 -9.57
C LYS A 167 -11.25 8.56 -8.85
N LEU A 168 -10.14 8.60 -9.57
CA LEU A 168 -8.83 8.18 -9.07
C LEU A 168 -8.25 9.19 -8.07
N THR A 169 -8.33 10.49 -8.34
CA THR A 169 -7.76 11.53 -7.47
C THR A 169 -8.44 11.59 -6.10
N PRO A 170 -9.78 11.62 -5.97
CA PRO A 170 -10.42 11.56 -4.66
C PRO A 170 -10.11 10.26 -3.91
N LEU A 171 -10.00 9.13 -4.62
CA LEU A 171 -9.62 7.86 -4.02
C LEU A 171 -8.19 7.90 -3.44
N GLN A 172 -7.23 8.44 -4.20
CA GLN A 172 -5.86 8.62 -3.75
C GLN A 172 -5.80 9.48 -2.49
N LEU A 173 -6.50 10.62 -2.48
CA LEU A 173 -6.54 11.53 -1.33
C LEU A 173 -7.22 10.88 -0.11
N ALA A 174 -8.35 10.19 -0.30
CA ALA A 174 -9.06 9.50 0.77
C ALA A 174 -8.20 8.36 1.38
N LEU A 175 -7.54 7.56 0.53
CA LEU A 175 -6.66 6.49 0.96
C LEU A 175 -5.44 7.05 1.70
N THR A 176 -4.86 8.14 1.21
CA THR A 176 -3.75 8.85 1.87
C THR A 176 -4.17 9.36 3.25
N GLY A 177 -5.33 10.03 3.34
CA GLY A 177 -5.87 10.53 4.60
C GLY A 177 -6.13 9.41 5.60
N ALA A 178 -6.72 8.30 5.17
CA ALA A 178 -6.95 7.14 6.01
C ALA A 178 -5.64 6.55 6.56
N LEU A 179 -4.63 6.35 5.70
CA LEU A 179 -3.31 5.86 6.13
C LEU A 179 -2.62 6.84 7.08
N MET A 180 -2.72 8.15 6.84
CA MET A 180 -2.19 9.18 7.74
C MET A 180 -2.87 9.13 9.12
N VAL A 181 -4.19 8.96 9.18
CA VAL A 181 -4.92 8.82 10.45
C VAL A 181 -4.47 7.57 11.19
N LEU A 182 -4.37 6.42 10.50
CA LEU A 182 -3.88 5.18 11.12
C LEU A 182 -2.43 5.32 11.61
N LEU A 183 -1.59 6.04 10.87
CA LEU A 183 -0.19 6.30 11.25
C LEU A 183 -0.12 7.23 12.46
N ALA A 184 -0.94 8.28 12.49
CA ALA A 184 -1.05 9.19 13.63
C ALA A 184 -1.55 8.46 14.89
N LEU A 185 -2.56 7.60 14.77
CA LEU A 185 -3.03 6.73 15.87
C LEU A 185 -1.92 5.82 16.38
N SER A 186 -1.16 5.20 15.48
CA SER A 186 -0.01 4.37 15.83
C SER A 186 1.06 5.16 16.59
N ALA A 187 1.39 6.36 16.10
CA ALA A 187 2.34 7.27 16.75
C ALA A 187 1.86 7.69 18.15
N ILE A 188 0.56 8.00 18.31
CA ILE A 188 -0.04 8.33 19.60
C ILE A 188 0.11 7.14 20.57
N ILE A 189 -0.29 5.93 20.19
CA ILE A 189 -0.17 4.72 21.02
C ILE A 189 1.27 4.51 21.49
N ILE A 190 2.23 4.69 20.58
CA ILE A 190 3.66 4.55 20.87
C ILE A 190 4.13 5.62 21.85
N VAL A 191 3.77 6.89 21.63
CA VAL A 191 4.16 8.04 22.46
C VAL A 191 3.55 7.97 23.86
N PHE A 192 2.34 7.42 24.01
CA PHE A 192 1.75 7.16 25.31
C PHE A 192 2.42 5.97 26.02
N THR A 193 3.74 6.01 26.24
CA THR A 193 4.51 4.98 26.96
C THR A 193 5.32 5.61 28.10
N GLY A 194 5.57 4.84 29.17
CA GLY A 194 6.53 5.20 30.22
C GLY A 194 6.00 6.30 31.15
N PRO A 195 6.77 7.37 31.45
CA PRO A 195 6.36 8.40 32.40
C PRO A 195 5.04 9.11 32.04
N LEU A 196 4.73 9.21 30.74
CA LEU A 196 3.49 9.83 30.27
C LEU A 196 2.28 8.95 30.57
N ALA A 197 2.40 7.64 30.30
CA ALA A 197 1.38 6.66 30.64
C ALA A 197 1.17 6.60 32.15
N LYS A 198 2.25 6.58 32.94
CA LYS A 198 2.17 6.57 34.40
C LYS A 198 1.48 7.80 34.96
N ARG A 199 1.84 9.00 34.52
CA ARG A 199 1.17 10.26 34.94
C ARG A 199 -0.30 10.30 34.54
N ALA A 200 -0.64 9.85 33.34
CA ALA A 200 -2.02 9.76 32.90
C ALA A 200 -2.81 8.73 33.73
N GLY A 201 -2.19 7.59 34.04
CA GLY A 201 -2.76 6.56 34.91
C GLY A 201 -3.00 7.07 36.32
N ASP A 202 -1.99 7.70 36.94
CA ASP A 202 -2.10 8.31 38.27
C ASP A 202 -3.21 9.38 38.33
N ALA A 203 -3.33 10.21 37.28
CA ALA A 203 -4.37 11.24 37.19
C ALA A 203 -5.79 10.68 36.96
N LEU A 204 -5.90 9.55 36.25
CA LEU A 204 -7.18 8.88 35.96
C LEU A 204 -7.55 7.82 37.02
N GLY A 205 -6.72 7.63 38.04
CA GLY A 205 -6.89 6.56 39.03
C GLY A 205 -6.68 5.16 38.45
N ALA A 206 -6.05 5.05 37.28
CA ALA A 206 -5.71 3.78 36.67
C ALA A 206 -4.49 3.19 37.40
N GLY A 207 -4.72 2.12 38.17
CA GLY A 207 -3.66 1.47 38.95
C GLY A 207 -2.59 0.78 38.09
N ASP A 208 -1.55 0.26 38.74
CA ASP A 208 -0.41 -0.40 38.08
C ASP A 208 -0.83 -1.54 37.12
N ALA A 209 -1.95 -2.22 37.41
CA ALA A 209 -2.52 -3.25 36.55
C ALA A 209 -2.97 -2.71 35.18
N ALA A 210 -3.54 -1.50 35.13
CA ALA A 210 -3.97 -0.86 33.89
C ALA A 210 -2.75 -0.42 33.05
N LEU A 211 -1.70 0.09 33.70
CA LEU A 211 -0.44 0.41 33.04
C LEU A 211 0.22 -0.83 32.45
N MET A 212 0.28 -1.93 33.21
CA MET A 212 0.84 -3.19 32.72
C MET A 212 0.05 -3.74 31.53
N THR A 213 -1.28 -3.70 31.61
CA THR A 213 -2.17 -4.09 30.50
C THR A 213 -1.88 -3.26 29.26
N TRP A 214 -1.77 -1.94 29.40
CA TRP A 214 -1.43 -1.05 28.29
C TRP A 214 -0.06 -1.36 27.66
N HIS A 215 0.97 -1.61 28.49
CA HIS A 215 2.32 -1.93 28.03
C HIS A 215 2.39 -3.18 27.15
N ILE A 216 1.51 -4.16 27.41
CA ILE A 216 1.41 -5.41 26.65
C ILE A 216 0.45 -5.25 25.46
N ALA A 217 -0.77 -4.77 25.71
CA ALA A 217 -1.85 -4.70 24.72
C ALA A 217 -1.54 -3.76 23.55
N LYS A 218 -0.71 -2.73 23.74
CA LYS A 218 -0.33 -1.81 22.67
C LYS A 218 0.34 -2.50 21.49
N TRP A 219 1.15 -3.55 21.71
CA TRP A 219 1.89 -4.21 20.63
C TRP A 219 0.96 -4.97 19.68
N PRO A 220 0.02 -5.82 20.17
CA PRO A 220 -1.04 -6.37 19.33
C PRO A 220 -1.88 -5.31 18.62
N VAL A 221 -2.25 -4.21 19.29
CA VAL A 221 -3.04 -3.14 18.66
C VAL A 221 -2.26 -2.48 17.52
N LEU A 222 -0.97 -2.20 17.69
CA LEU A 222 -0.11 -1.67 16.63
C LEU A 222 0.00 -2.66 15.46
N LEU A 223 0.12 -3.95 15.73
CA LEU A 223 0.15 -4.98 14.69
C LEU A 223 -1.17 -4.98 13.89
N VAL A 224 -2.31 -4.89 14.57
CA VAL A 224 -3.63 -4.78 13.92
C VAL A 224 -3.73 -3.53 13.06
N LEU A 225 -3.22 -2.38 13.53
CA LEU A 225 -3.19 -1.15 12.73
C LEU A 225 -2.32 -1.28 11.48
N VAL A 226 -1.15 -1.93 11.58
CA VAL A 226 -0.28 -2.19 10.43
C VAL A 226 -0.96 -3.13 9.42
N VAL A 227 -1.55 -4.23 9.90
CA VAL A 227 -2.34 -5.15 9.05
C VAL A 227 -3.47 -4.40 8.36
N LEU A 228 -4.18 -3.52 9.08
CA LEU A 228 -5.26 -2.72 8.53
C LEU A 228 -4.78 -1.74 7.46
N MET A 229 -3.61 -1.10 7.63
CA MET A 229 -3.00 -0.25 6.61
C MET A 229 -2.70 -1.03 5.33
N VAL A 230 -2.08 -2.20 5.47
CA VAL A 230 -1.74 -3.08 4.35
C VAL A 230 -3.02 -3.58 3.65
N ALA A 231 -4.00 -4.06 4.42
CA ALA A 231 -5.28 -4.54 3.90
C ALA A 231 -6.03 -3.43 3.14
N LEU A 232 -6.02 -2.20 3.65
CA LEU A 232 -6.66 -1.06 2.99
C LEU A 232 -5.98 -0.74 1.64
N LEU A 233 -4.64 -0.78 1.60
CA LEU A 233 -3.87 -0.64 0.37
C LEU A 233 -4.20 -1.76 -0.62
N PHE A 234 -4.14 -3.02 -0.20
CA PHE A 234 -4.37 -4.19 -1.07
C PHE A 234 -5.80 -4.24 -1.61
N TRP A 235 -6.79 -3.84 -0.80
CA TRP A 235 -8.17 -3.81 -1.24
C TRP A 235 -8.48 -2.65 -2.18
N ARG A 236 -8.02 -1.44 -1.87
CA ARG A 236 -8.50 -0.23 -2.56
C ARG A 236 -7.57 0.29 -3.66
N ALA A 237 -6.28 0.02 -3.58
CA ALA A 237 -5.33 0.49 -4.57
C ALA A 237 -5.51 -0.15 -5.95
N PRO A 238 -5.61 -1.50 -6.09
CA PRO A 238 -5.75 -2.13 -7.40
C PRO A 238 -7.08 -1.76 -8.09
N ASN A 239 -7.04 -1.67 -9.41
CA ASN A 239 -8.22 -1.50 -10.27
C ASN A 239 -8.97 -2.83 -10.50
N VAL A 240 -9.10 -3.66 -9.47
CA VAL A 240 -9.66 -5.02 -9.56
C VAL A 240 -10.94 -5.16 -8.72
N ARG A 241 -11.99 -5.74 -9.30
CA ARG A 241 -13.20 -6.18 -8.60
C ARG A 241 -12.86 -7.49 -7.90
N GLY A 242 -12.89 -7.47 -6.57
CA GLY A 242 -12.66 -8.63 -5.73
C GLY A 242 -13.82 -8.85 -4.75
N PRO A 243 -13.81 -9.95 -3.97
CA PRO A 243 -14.91 -10.38 -3.10
C PRO A 243 -15.17 -9.49 -1.86
N GLY A 244 -14.95 -8.17 -1.94
CA GLY A 244 -15.13 -7.23 -0.82
C GLY A 244 -13.86 -6.99 0.01
N PHE A 245 -14.01 -6.28 1.13
CA PHE A 245 -12.90 -5.94 2.03
C PHE A 245 -12.58 -7.12 2.97
N ARG A 246 -11.38 -7.69 2.85
CA ARG A 246 -10.87 -8.73 3.75
C ARG A 246 -9.83 -8.12 4.67
N TRP A 247 -10.11 -8.08 5.97
CA TRP A 247 -9.20 -7.51 6.99
C TRP A 247 -7.86 -8.25 7.06
N LEU A 248 -7.87 -9.56 6.77
CA LEU A 248 -6.70 -10.43 6.80
C LEU A 248 -6.67 -11.30 5.53
N SER A 249 -6.05 -10.80 4.47
CA SER A 249 -5.75 -11.62 3.30
C SER A 249 -4.47 -12.43 3.55
N PRO A 250 -4.31 -13.60 2.89
CA PRO A 250 -3.06 -14.35 2.98
C PRO A 250 -1.83 -13.50 2.61
N GLY A 251 -1.94 -12.65 1.59
CA GLY A 251 -0.91 -11.71 1.19
C GLY A 251 -0.63 -10.61 2.20
N SER A 252 -1.65 -10.03 2.86
CA SER A 252 -1.41 -9.01 3.89
C SER A 252 -0.70 -9.60 5.11
N LEU A 253 -1.05 -10.83 5.50
CA LEU A 253 -0.33 -11.57 6.53
C LEU A 253 1.12 -11.86 6.12
N LEU A 254 1.33 -12.34 4.89
CA LEU A 254 2.67 -12.60 4.36
C LEU A 254 3.52 -11.32 4.33
N ALA A 255 2.97 -10.20 3.85
CA ALA A 255 3.65 -8.91 3.84
C ALA A 255 4.12 -8.50 5.24
N VAL A 256 3.24 -8.61 6.24
CA VAL A 256 3.58 -8.24 7.62
C VAL A 256 4.62 -9.18 8.22
N LEU A 257 4.52 -10.48 7.97
CA LEU A 257 5.52 -11.46 8.44
C LEU A 257 6.89 -11.23 7.81
N LEU A 258 6.93 -11.01 6.49
CA LEU A 258 8.16 -10.68 5.77
C LEU A 258 8.73 -9.35 6.25
N TRP A 259 7.89 -8.35 6.51
CA TRP A 259 8.30 -7.05 7.03
C TRP A 259 8.92 -7.17 8.44
N LEU A 260 8.32 -7.96 9.33
CA LEU A 260 8.87 -8.24 10.66
C LEU A 260 10.20 -9.00 10.57
N ALA A 261 10.27 -10.03 9.72
CA ALA A 261 11.49 -10.80 9.51
C ALA A 261 12.61 -9.94 8.91
N ALA A 262 12.31 -9.13 7.90
CA ALA A 262 13.24 -8.20 7.29
C ALA A 262 13.71 -7.14 8.30
N SER A 263 12.80 -6.59 9.11
CA SER A 263 13.15 -5.62 10.15
C SER A 263 14.05 -6.21 11.24
N GLY A 264 13.75 -7.44 11.70
CA GLY A 264 14.58 -8.16 12.68
C GLY A 264 15.95 -8.52 12.12
N GLY A 265 16.00 -9.07 10.90
CA GLY A 265 17.26 -9.40 10.21
C GLY A 265 18.11 -8.17 9.93
N PHE A 266 17.47 -7.06 9.52
CA PHE A 266 18.17 -5.79 9.30
C PHE A 266 18.70 -5.18 10.61
N ALA A 267 17.95 -5.28 11.71
CA ALA A 267 18.44 -4.85 13.01
C ALA A 267 19.69 -5.65 13.46
N LEU A 268 19.70 -6.96 13.23
CA LEU A 268 20.89 -7.80 13.47
C LEU A 268 22.06 -7.40 12.59
N TYR A 269 21.82 -7.18 11.29
CA TYR A 269 22.84 -6.71 10.35
C TYR A 269 23.49 -5.39 10.82
N VAL A 270 22.67 -4.39 11.15
CA VAL A 270 23.17 -3.09 11.64
C VAL A 270 23.96 -3.23 12.95
N ALA A 271 23.51 -4.10 13.86
CA ALA A 271 24.22 -4.33 15.13
C ALA A 271 25.62 -4.94 14.92
N TRP A 272 25.80 -5.81 13.93
CA TRP A 272 27.08 -6.46 13.63
C TRP A 272 28.04 -5.55 12.86
N PHE A 273 27.51 -4.67 12.00
CA PHE A 273 28.29 -3.74 11.18
C PHE A 273 28.48 -2.33 11.79
N GLY A 274 28.30 -2.18 13.11
CA GLY A 274 28.35 -0.91 13.84
C GLY A 274 29.64 -0.07 13.68
N SER A 275 30.68 -0.60 13.03
CA SER A 275 31.87 0.16 12.65
C SER A 275 31.66 1.12 11.45
N TYR A 276 30.62 0.93 10.61
CA TYR A 276 30.29 1.82 9.48
C TYR A 276 30.02 3.27 9.91
N ASN A 277 29.53 3.45 11.14
CA ASN A 277 29.27 4.77 11.73
C ASN A 277 30.55 5.62 11.88
N LYS A 278 31.75 4.98 11.92
CA LYS A 278 33.04 5.68 12.01
C LYS A 278 33.50 6.31 10.70
N THR A 279 33.11 5.75 9.55
CA THR A 279 33.57 6.22 8.22
C THR A 279 32.57 7.16 7.58
N TYR A 280 31.27 6.94 7.76
CA TYR A 280 30.21 7.67 7.06
C TYR A 280 29.40 8.62 7.96
N GLY A 281 29.61 8.62 9.28
CA GLY A 281 28.97 9.56 10.21
C GLY A 281 27.44 9.64 10.05
N THR A 282 26.88 10.85 9.94
CA THR A 282 25.43 11.08 9.78
C THR A 282 24.83 10.48 8.50
N LEU A 283 25.64 10.31 7.43
CA LEU A 283 25.17 9.69 6.18
C LEU A 283 24.85 8.21 6.35
N ALA A 284 25.56 7.50 7.24
CA ALA A 284 25.29 6.09 7.53
C ALA A 284 23.82 5.90 7.94
N GLY A 285 23.28 6.85 8.68
CA GLY A 285 21.90 6.84 9.13
C GLY A 285 20.84 6.90 8.07
N ALA A 286 20.97 7.91 7.21
CA ALA A 286 20.08 8.09 6.08
C ALA A 286 20.09 6.85 5.18
N ILE A 287 21.28 6.28 4.92
CA ILE A 287 21.43 5.07 4.11
C ILE A 287 20.77 3.87 4.78
N ILE A 288 21.02 3.63 6.07
CA ILE A 288 20.39 2.54 6.84
C ILE A 288 18.87 2.65 6.77
N PHE A 289 18.33 3.85 6.95
CA PHE A 289 16.89 4.09 6.87
C PHE A 289 16.33 3.86 5.46
N LEU A 290 17.02 4.33 4.42
CA LEU A 290 16.62 4.11 3.02
C LEU A 290 16.58 2.63 2.68
N VAL A 291 17.59 1.86 3.10
CA VAL A 291 17.64 0.41 2.90
C VAL A 291 16.52 -0.28 3.66
N TRP A 292 16.26 0.09 4.91
CA TRP A 292 15.15 -0.47 5.69
C TRP A 292 13.78 -0.16 5.06
N LEU A 293 13.59 1.06 4.55
CA LEU A 293 12.35 1.48 3.89
C LEU A 293 12.17 0.73 2.57
N TRP A 294 13.26 0.53 1.81
CA TRP A 294 13.25 -0.31 0.61
C TRP A 294 12.90 -1.76 0.91
N LEU A 295 13.53 -2.38 1.92
CA LEU A 295 13.16 -3.72 2.39
C LEU A 295 11.70 -3.81 2.84
N SER A 296 11.17 -2.74 3.46
CA SER A 296 9.77 -2.69 3.86
C SER A 296 8.82 -2.67 2.67
N ASN A 297 9.16 -1.91 1.62
CA ASN A 297 8.40 -1.91 0.37
C ASN A 297 8.51 -3.24 -0.38
N LEU A 298 9.68 -3.91 -0.37
CA LEU A 298 9.83 -5.24 -0.94
C LEU A 298 8.90 -6.25 -0.25
N ALA A 299 8.85 -6.26 1.09
CA ALA A 299 7.94 -7.12 1.84
C ALA A 299 6.46 -6.84 1.51
N LEU A 300 6.10 -5.55 1.40
CA LEU A 300 4.75 -5.13 1.03
C LEU A 300 4.38 -5.60 -0.38
N LEU A 301 5.28 -5.45 -1.36
CA LEU A 301 5.04 -5.85 -2.73
C LEU A 301 5.02 -7.38 -2.90
N LEU A 302 5.86 -8.12 -2.17
CA LEU A 302 5.82 -9.59 -2.14
C LEU A 302 4.47 -10.11 -1.64
N GLY A 303 3.89 -9.50 -0.61
CA GLY A 303 2.57 -9.90 -0.14
C GLY A 303 1.46 -9.53 -1.14
N LEU A 304 1.60 -8.43 -1.87
CA LEU A 304 0.64 -8.03 -2.91
C LEU A 304 0.68 -8.99 -4.09
N GLU A 305 1.88 -9.34 -4.54
CA GLU A 305 2.14 -10.34 -5.59
C GLU A 305 1.56 -11.70 -5.22
N PHE A 306 1.73 -12.11 -3.97
CA PHE A 306 1.16 -13.35 -3.46
C PHE A 306 -0.38 -13.35 -3.52
N ASP A 307 -1.03 -12.24 -3.17
CA ASP A 307 -2.50 -12.12 -3.28
C ASP A 307 -2.96 -12.12 -4.75
N ALA A 308 -2.19 -11.50 -5.66
CA ALA A 308 -2.47 -11.49 -7.10
C ALA A 308 -2.35 -12.90 -7.69
N GLU A 309 -1.28 -13.62 -7.37
CA GLU A 309 -1.06 -14.99 -7.84
C GLU A 309 -2.08 -15.97 -7.23
N LEU A 310 -2.53 -15.76 -6.00
CA LEU A 310 -3.66 -16.52 -5.43
C LEU A 310 -4.98 -16.23 -6.18
N ALA A 311 -5.21 -15.01 -6.64
CA ALA A 311 -6.35 -14.70 -7.49
C ALA A 311 -6.21 -15.37 -8.87
N ARG A 312 -5.02 -15.33 -9.47
CA ARG A 312 -4.71 -15.99 -10.76
C ARG A 312 -4.89 -17.49 -10.69
N GLN A 313 -4.38 -18.13 -9.63
CA GLN A 313 -4.54 -19.57 -9.43
C GLN A 313 -6.02 -19.98 -9.28
N ARG A 314 -6.83 -19.17 -8.57
CA ARG A 314 -8.28 -19.42 -8.46
C ARG A 314 -9.00 -19.28 -9.80
N ALA A 315 -8.61 -18.29 -10.59
CA ALA A 315 -9.09 -18.13 -11.96
C ALA A 315 -8.75 -19.36 -12.83
N ILE A 316 -7.51 -19.84 -12.79
CA ILE A 316 -7.06 -21.03 -13.54
C ILE A 316 -7.84 -22.28 -13.11
N VAL A 317 -8.01 -22.50 -11.80
CA VAL A 317 -8.81 -23.63 -11.28
C VAL A 317 -10.28 -23.51 -11.66
N GLY A 318 -10.81 -22.28 -11.80
CA GLY A 318 -12.13 -21.98 -12.34
C GLY A 318 -12.28 -22.24 -13.84
N GLY A 319 -11.21 -22.61 -14.54
CA GLY A 319 -11.24 -22.96 -15.97
C GLY A 319 -10.72 -21.88 -16.91
N LEU A 320 -10.14 -20.79 -16.40
CA LEU A 320 -9.43 -19.81 -17.25
C LEU A 320 -8.09 -20.39 -17.74
N PRO A 321 -7.73 -20.21 -19.02
CA PRO A 321 -6.41 -20.55 -19.52
C PRO A 321 -5.29 -19.80 -18.77
N GLU A 322 -4.13 -20.43 -18.61
CA GLU A 322 -2.99 -19.83 -17.87
C GLU A 322 -2.41 -18.58 -18.54
N ASP A 323 -2.58 -18.47 -19.86
CA ASP A 323 -2.09 -17.40 -20.73
C ASP A 323 -3.14 -16.30 -20.98
N GLN A 324 -4.35 -16.44 -20.44
CA GLN A 324 -5.41 -15.46 -20.64
C GLN A 324 -5.36 -14.35 -19.58
N GLU A 325 -5.22 -13.12 -20.07
CA GLU A 325 -5.31 -11.90 -19.28
C GLU A 325 -6.41 -10.98 -19.84
N PRO A 326 -7.10 -10.21 -18.98
CA PRO A 326 -6.97 -10.16 -17.52
C PRO A 326 -7.69 -11.33 -16.82
N TYR A 327 -7.03 -11.95 -15.84
CA TYR A 327 -7.60 -13.06 -15.05
C TYR A 327 -8.54 -12.59 -13.92
N VAL A 328 -8.67 -11.28 -13.74
CA VAL A 328 -9.58 -10.62 -12.80
C VAL A 328 -10.40 -9.54 -13.49
N GLU A 329 -11.62 -9.33 -13.02
CA GLU A 329 -12.49 -8.29 -13.55
C GLU A 329 -12.01 -6.90 -13.06
N PRO A 330 -11.77 -5.92 -13.94
CA PRO A 330 -11.37 -4.56 -13.56
C PRO A 330 -12.55 -3.76 -12.98
N ARG A 331 -12.29 -2.77 -12.11
CA ARG A 331 -13.35 -1.90 -11.54
C ARG A 331 -13.87 -0.85 -12.50
N ASP A 332 -13.02 -0.39 -13.40
CA ASP A 332 -13.34 0.59 -14.42
C ASP A 332 -12.38 0.38 -15.60
N THR A 333 -12.88 0.55 -16.81
CA THR A 333 -12.16 0.35 -18.08
C THR A 333 -12.22 1.60 -18.96
N ARG A 334 -12.81 2.70 -18.49
CA ARG A 334 -13.06 3.91 -19.30
C ARG A 334 -11.80 4.53 -19.90
N LYS A 335 -10.69 4.47 -19.16
CA LYS A 335 -9.40 5.00 -19.61
C LYS A 335 -8.59 4.00 -20.46
N TRP A 336 -9.08 2.77 -20.65
CA TRP A 336 -8.32 1.77 -21.39
C TRP A 336 -8.09 2.18 -22.86
N PRO A 337 -6.89 1.91 -23.40
CA PRO A 337 -6.61 2.08 -24.82
C PRO A 337 -7.63 1.30 -25.67
N ALA A 338 -8.02 1.84 -26.83
CA ALA A 338 -8.99 1.17 -27.71
C ALA A 338 -8.51 -0.24 -28.12
N ARG A 339 -7.20 -0.44 -28.31
CA ARG A 339 -6.59 -1.75 -28.58
C ARG A 339 -6.87 -2.79 -27.49
N LEU A 340 -6.84 -2.38 -26.23
CA LEU A 340 -7.04 -3.28 -25.09
C LEU A 340 -8.50 -3.66 -24.95
N ARG A 341 -9.41 -2.68 -25.08
CA ARG A 341 -10.85 -2.92 -25.10
C ARG A 341 -11.28 -3.90 -26.20
N ARG A 342 -10.65 -3.83 -27.38
CA ARG A 342 -10.90 -4.75 -28.49
C ARG A 342 -10.40 -6.17 -28.20
N ARG A 343 -9.20 -6.33 -27.61
CA ARG A 343 -8.65 -7.64 -27.24
C ARG A 343 -9.53 -8.38 -26.22
N THR A 344 -10.01 -7.65 -25.20
CA THR A 344 -10.87 -8.23 -24.16
C THR A 344 -12.28 -8.52 -24.68
N ALA A 345 -12.81 -7.71 -25.62
CA ALA A 345 -14.12 -7.96 -26.23
C ALA A 345 -14.16 -9.16 -27.20
N HIS A 346 -13.01 -9.65 -27.66
CA HIS A 346 -12.90 -10.82 -28.56
C HIS A 346 -12.40 -12.08 -27.86
N GLY A 347 -12.47 -12.14 -26.52
CA GLY A 347 -12.13 -13.33 -25.75
C GLY A 347 -10.68 -13.77 -25.90
N GLY A 348 -9.75 -12.84 -26.14
CA GLY A 348 -8.32 -13.14 -26.21
C GLY A 348 -7.86 -13.96 -27.42
N ARG A 349 -8.70 -14.21 -28.43
CA ARG A 349 -8.25 -14.89 -29.65
C ARG A 349 -7.34 -13.96 -30.46
N PRO A 350 -6.08 -14.36 -30.75
CA PRO A 350 -5.22 -13.56 -31.62
C PRO A 350 -5.85 -13.47 -33.02
N THR A 351 -5.95 -12.25 -33.54
CA THR A 351 -6.30 -11.95 -34.94
C THR A 351 -5.14 -12.25 -35.87
#